data_AF-A0AAV5URM7-F1
#
_entry.id   AF-A0AAV5URM7-F1
#
_cell.length_a   1.000
_cell.length_b   1.000
_cell.length_c   1.000
_cell.angle_alpha   90.00
_cell.angle_beta   90.00
_cell.angle_gamma   90.00
#
_symmetry.space_group_name_H-M   'P 1'
#
loop_
_entity.id
_entity.type
_entity.pdbx_description
1 polymer ?
#
loop_
_entity_poly.entity_id
_entity_poly.type
_entity_poly.pdbx_seq_one_letter_code
_entity_poly.pdbx_strand_id
1 'polypeptide(L)'
;MTSNSVSSKIVIPGDVLFPSNENRRPGKGTYELHGSIYSSLAGFVFVKEEKQRDRTIEVVEVRRNEIGHDHVVPYIGGVVTARVSSIGQRFAKCTLVCVENTPLPGGAEFGAMLRREDIRATDKDKD
;
A
#
# COMPACT_ATOMS: atom_id res chain seq x y z
N MET A 1 -13.56 -11.38 -13.13
CA MET A 1 -13.77 -10.10 -13.83
C MET A 1 -14.45 -9.15 -12.86
N THR A 2 -13.68 -8.42 -12.05
CA THR A 2 -14.23 -7.45 -11.08
C THR A 2 -14.41 -6.13 -11.82
N SER A 3 -15.67 -5.73 -12.01
CA SER A 3 -16.05 -4.43 -12.56
C SER A 3 -15.63 -3.32 -11.58
N ASN A 4 -14.41 -2.81 -11.74
CA ASN A 4 -14.03 -1.52 -11.16
C ASN A 4 -14.78 -0.44 -11.94
N SER A 5 -16.02 -0.12 -11.57
CA SER A 5 -16.68 1.07 -12.09
C SER A 5 -16.03 2.29 -11.44
N VAL A 6 -14.94 2.77 -12.02
CA VAL A 6 -14.25 3.99 -11.61
C VAL A 6 -15.13 5.17 -12.03
N SER A 7 -16.00 5.63 -11.13
CA SER A 7 -16.53 6.98 -11.23
C SER A 7 -15.48 7.90 -10.62
N SER A 8 -14.67 8.53 -11.47
CA SER A 8 -13.53 9.38 -11.06
C SER A 8 -14.01 10.71 -10.44
N LYS A 9 -14.82 10.64 -9.37
CA LYS A 9 -15.16 11.82 -8.57
C LYS A 9 -13.93 12.18 -7.73
N ILE A 10 -13.38 13.35 -7.99
CA ILE A 10 -12.32 13.94 -7.17
C ILE A 10 -12.97 14.53 -5.93
N VAL A 11 -12.37 14.27 -4.77
CA VAL A 11 -12.84 14.74 -3.46
C VAL A 11 -11.68 15.31 -2.66
N ILE A 12 -12.01 16.15 -1.68
CA ILE A 12 -11.07 16.74 -0.72
C ILE A 12 -11.40 16.28 0.71
N PRO A 13 -10.47 16.38 1.66
CA PRO A 13 -10.76 16.07 3.05
C PRO A 13 -11.93 16.92 3.57
N GLY A 14 -12.91 16.26 4.19
CA GLY A 14 -14.14 16.89 4.69
C GLY A 14 -15.35 16.74 3.77
N ASP A 15 -15.16 16.30 2.52
CA ASP A 15 -16.28 16.03 1.61
C ASP A 15 -17.14 14.85 2.10
N VAL A 16 -18.46 15.03 2.05
CA VAL A 16 -19.44 13.97 2.32
C VAL A 16 -19.54 13.07 1.10
N LEU A 17 -19.31 11.76 1.28
CA LEU A 17 -19.32 10.78 0.20
C LEU A 17 -20.65 10.04 0.14
N PHE A 18 -20.99 9.32 1.21
CA PHE A 18 -22.16 8.44 1.28
C PHE A 18 -22.72 8.39 2.71
N PRO A 19 -24.02 8.11 2.90
CA PRO A 19 -24.53 7.75 4.21
C PRO A 19 -23.93 6.40 4.65
N SER A 20 -23.63 6.29 5.95
CA SER A 20 -23.19 5.04 6.57
C SER A 20 -24.41 4.13 6.74
N ASN A 21 -24.34 2.94 6.16
CA ASN A 21 -25.43 1.94 6.15
C ASN A 21 -24.82 0.55 6.39
N GLU A 22 -25.62 -0.45 6.74
CA GLU A 22 -25.12 -1.84 6.94
C GLU A 22 -24.38 -2.42 5.72
N ASN A 23 -24.73 -1.95 4.52
CA ASN A 23 -24.13 -2.40 3.27
C ASN A 23 -22.91 -1.56 2.85
N ARG A 24 -22.55 -0.49 3.58
CA ARG A 24 -21.47 0.44 3.22
C ARG A 24 -20.58 0.75 4.40
N ARG A 25 -19.29 0.49 4.27
CA ARG A 25 -18.30 0.77 5.32
C ARG A 25 -17.23 1.76 4.86
N PRO A 26 -16.72 2.60 5.77
CA PRO A 26 -15.54 3.41 5.49
C PRO A 26 -14.30 2.51 5.34
N GLY A 27 -13.53 2.75 4.30
CA GLY A 27 -12.23 2.13 4.03
C GLY A 27 -11.08 3.14 4.05
N LYS A 28 -9.97 2.79 3.41
CA LYS A 28 -8.76 3.63 3.38
C LYS A 28 -9.06 5.05 2.85
N GLY A 29 -8.57 6.07 3.53
CA GLY A 29 -8.77 7.47 3.11
C GLY A 29 -10.17 8.03 3.37
N THR A 30 -10.98 7.32 4.15
CA THR A 30 -12.30 7.79 4.61
C THR A 30 -12.45 7.62 6.12
N TYR A 31 -13.44 8.27 6.70
CA TYR A 31 -13.85 8.07 8.08
C TYR A 31 -15.38 8.23 8.20
N GLU A 32 -15.95 7.66 9.25
CA GLU A 32 -17.38 7.83 9.55
C GLU A 32 -17.55 8.86 10.66
N LEU A 33 -18.50 9.77 10.48
CA LEU A 33 -18.91 10.73 11.49
C LEU A 33 -20.43 10.95 11.37
N HIS A 34 -21.15 10.90 12.49
CA HIS A 34 -22.61 11.14 12.53
C HIS A 34 -23.44 10.38 11.46
N GLY A 35 -23.10 9.11 11.18
CA GLY A 35 -23.84 8.29 10.23
C GLY A 35 -23.58 8.63 8.75
N SER A 36 -22.52 9.37 8.44
CA SER A 36 -22.06 9.62 7.07
C SER A 36 -20.57 9.32 6.94
N ILE A 37 -20.17 8.89 5.75
CA ILE A 37 -18.78 8.62 5.37
C ILE A 37 -18.22 9.88 4.71
N TYR A 38 -17.13 10.37 5.28
CA TYR A 38 -16.39 11.54 4.85
C TYR A 38 -15.04 11.15 4.27
N SER A 39 -14.54 11.96 3.34
CA SER A 39 -13.16 11.83 2.89
C SER A 39 -12.18 12.37 3.94
N SER A 40 -11.09 11.65 4.21
CA SER A 40 -9.92 12.16 4.95
C SER A 40 -8.76 12.53 4.04
N LEU A 41 -8.85 12.28 2.73
CA LEU A 41 -7.79 12.52 1.75
C LEU A 41 -8.28 13.32 0.54
N ALA A 42 -7.37 14.03 -0.12
CA ALA A 42 -7.62 14.55 -1.46
C ALA A 42 -7.29 13.45 -2.48
N GLY A 43 -8.21 13.15 -3.39
CA GLY A 43 -8.01 12.10 -4.38
C GLY A 43 -9.29 11.60 -5.04
N PHE A 44 -9.26 10.36 -5.51
CA PHE A 44 -10.35 9.72 -6.24
C PHE A 44 -11.08 8.73 -5.36
N VAL A 45 -12.41 8.69 -5.48
CA VAL A 45 -13.25 7.74 -4.77
C VAL A 45 -13.23 6.37 -5.47
N PHE A 46 -13.00 5.32 -4.70
CA PHE A 46 -13.07 3.93 -5.11
C PHE A 46 -14.09 3.20 -4.25
N VAL A 47 -14.98 2.43 -4.88
CA VAL A 47 -15.92 1.57 -4.16
C VAL A 47 -15.56 0.13 -4.50
N LYS A 48 -15.18 -0.64 -3.48
CA LYS A 48 -14.82 -2.05 -3.60
C LYS A 48 -15.90 -2.92 -2.97
N GLU A 49 -16.36 -3.92 -3.68
CA GLU A 49 -17.25 -4.94 -3.10
C GLU A 49 -16.44 -6.01 -2.37
N GLU A 50 -16.81 -6.28 -1.11
CA GLU A 50 -16.22 -7.33 -0.29
C GLU A 50 -17.32 -8.29 0.18
N LYS A 51 -17.13 -9.59 -0.07
CA LYS A 51 -18.07 -10.63 0.39
C LYS A 51 -17.65 -11.12 1.76
N GLN A 52 -18.45 -10.82 2.77
CA GLN A 52 -18.24 -11.34 4.12
C GLN A 52 -19.38 -12.28 4.51
N ARG A 53 -19.04 -13.57 4.66
CA ARG A 53 -19.83 -14.70 5.20
C ARG A 53 -21.18 -15.04 4.53
N ASP A 54 -21.84 -14.08 3.87
CA ASP A 54 -22.99 -14.23 2.94
C ASP A 54 -23.53 -12.88 2.43
N ARG A 55 -22.99 -11.74 2.91
CA ARG A 55 -23.41 -10.39 2.51
C ARG A 55 -22.32 -9.71 1.67
N THR A 56 -22.73 -9.00 0.63
CA THR A 56 -21.86 -8.11 -0.16
C THR A 56 -21.87 -6.74 0.51
N ILE A 57 -20.71 -6.31 1.01
CA ILE A 57 -20.52 -4.99 1.63
C ILE A 57 -19.68 -4.14 0.67
N GLU A 58 -20.12 -2.92 0.42
CA GLU A 58 -19.38 -1.92 -0.33
C GLU A 58 -18.43 -1.16 0.59
N VAL A 59 -17.15 -1.16 0.26
CA VAL A 59 -16.08 -0.47 0.99
C VAL A 59 -15.72 0.79 0.21
N VAL A 60 -15.92 1.96 0.82
CA VAL A 60 -15.60 3.24 0.18
C VAL A 60 -14.20 3.65 0.57
N GLU A 61 -13.32 3.85 -0.41
CA GLU A 61 -11.96 4.30 -0.21
C GLU A 61 -11.70 5.58 -1.00
N VAL A 62 -10.80 6.42 -0.51
CA VAL A 62 -10.26 7.56 -1.26
C VAL A 62 -8.76 7.38 -1.39
N ARG A 63 -8.26 7.41 -2.63
CA ARG A 63 -6.84 7.21 -2.95
C ARG A 63 -6.28 8.40 -3.72
N ARG A 64 -5.04 8.76 -3.42
CA ARG A 64 -4.35 9.90 -4.08
C ARG A 64 -4.01 9.65 -5.54
N ASN A 65 -3.91 8.40 -5.96
CA ASN A 65 -3.57 8.02 -7.33
C ASN A 65 -4.63 7.04 -7.88
N GLU A 66 -4.88 7.11 -9.19
CA GLU A 66 -5.83 6.24 -9.88
C GLU A 66 -5.34 4.80 -9.95
N ILE A 67 -4.02 4.64 -10.08
CA ILE A 67 -3.35 3.35 -10.09
C ILE A 67 -3.22 2.92 -8.63
N GLY A 68 -3.91 1.84 -8.28
CA GLY A 68 -3.97 1.26 -6.94
C GLY A 68 -2.64 0.71 -6.43
N HIS A 69 -1.63 1.56 -6.31
CA HIS A 69 -0.47 1.29 -5.50
C HIS A 69 -0.94 1.26 -4.06
N ASP A 70 -1.25 0.06 -3.58
CA ASP A 70 -1.35 -0.16 -2.16
C ASP A 70 -0.04 0.32 -1.51
N HIS A 71 -0.16 0.92 -0.33
CA HIS A 71 1.01 1.24 0.48
C HIS A 71 1.70 -0.08 0.85
N VAL A 72 2.65 -0.51 0.03
CA VAL A 72 3.40 -1.74 0.25
C VAL A 72 4.51 -1.44 1.23
N VAL A 73 4.47 -2.13 2.36
CA VAL A 73 5.48 -2.07 3.41
C VAL A 73 6.24 -3.38 3.39
N PRO A 74 7.58 -3.36 3.43
CA PRO A 74 8.39 -4.57 3.55
C PRO A 74 8.02 -5.36 4.81
N TYR A 75 8.03 -6.69 4.73
CA TYR A 75 7.69 -7.59 5.84
C TYR A 75 8.72 -8.73 5.98
N ILE A 76 8.74 -9.37 7.15
CA ILE A 76 9.70 -10.45 7.45
C ILE A 76 9.44 -11.65 6.52
N GLY A 77 10.47 -12.11 5.82
CA GLY A 77 10.38 -13.19 4.84
C GLY A 77 9.96 -12.75 3.43
N GLY A 78 9.57 -11.48 3.25
CA GLY A 78 9.27 -10.93 1.94
C GLY A 78 10.52 -10.79 1.07
N VAL A 79 10.41 -11.17 -0.21
CA VAL A 79 11.49 -11.00 -1.20
C VAL A 79 11.42 -9.58 -1.75
N VAL A 80 12.54 -8.86 -1.73
CA VAL A 80 12.62 -7.48 -2.19
C VAL A 80 13.69 -7.31 -3.26
N THR A 81 13.47 -6.41 -4.20
CA THR A 81 14.53 -5.94 -5.09
C THR A 81 15.05 -4.62 -4.54
N ALA A 82 16.36 -4.55 -4.35
CA ALA A 82 17.01 -3.35 -3.82
C ALA A 82 18.16 -2.90 -4.74
N ARG A 83 18.33 -1.59 -4.85
CA ARG A 83 19.48 -0.96 -5.52
C ARG A 83 20.60 -0.77 -4.50
N VAL A 84 21.81 -1.23 -4.82
CA VAL A 84 22.98 -0.99 -3.98
C VAL A 84 23.39 0.48 -4.11
N SER A 85 23.43 1.19 -2.99
CA SER A 85 23.78 2.61 -2.91
C SER A 85 25.25 2.83 -2.58
N SER A 86 25.83 1.99 -1.71
CA SER A 86 27.26 2.03 -1.38
C SER A 86 27.73 0.70 -0.79
N ILE A 87 28.96 0.29 -1.09
CA ILE A 87 29.56 -0.94 -0.55
C ILE A 87 30.64 -0.56 0.46
N GLY A 88 30.52 -1.04 1.69
CA GLY A 88 31.56 -0.98 2.71
C GLY A 88 32.15 -2.37 2.99
N GLN A 89 33.19 -2.42 3.84
CA GLN A 89 33.89 -3.68 4.15
C GLN A 89 33.01 -4.70 4.88
N ARG A 90 32.07 -4.23 5.73
CA ARG A 90 31.21 -5.10 6.57
C ARG A 90 29.76 -5.18 6.09
N PHE A 91 29.32 -4.23 5.26
CA PHE A 91 27.93 -4.18 4.80
C PHE A 91 27.81 -3.37 3.51
N ALA A 92 26.80 -3.70 2.71
CA ALA A 92 26.32 -2.88 1.61
C ALA A 92 25.06 -2.12 2.05
N LYS A 93 25.03 -0.81 1.79
CA LYS A 93 23.80 -0.02 1.94
C LYS A 93 23.00 -0.12 0.66
N CYS A 94 21.72 -0.37 0.79
CA CYS A 94 20.80 -0.52 -0.32
C CYS A 94 19.55 0.33 -0.10
N THR A 95 18.84 0.64 -1.18
CA THR A 95 17.51 1.26 -1.15
C THR A 95 16.55 0.31 -1.85
N LEU A 96 15.43 -0.04 -1.22
CA LEU A 96 14.44 -0.91 -1.83
C LEU A 96 13.77 -0.21 -3.01
N VAL A 97 13.46 -0.98 -4.04
CA VAL A 97 12.76 -0.53 -5.24
C VAL A 97 11.39 -1.20 -5.35
N CYS A 98 11.31 -2.50 -5.05
CA CYS A 98 10.06 -3.24 -5.03
C CYS A 98 10.04 -4.28 -3.91
N VAL A 99 8.83 -4.60 -3.47
CA VAL A 99 8.56 -5.76 -2.63
C VAL A 99 7.76 -6.74 -3.48
N GLU A 100 8.32 -7.94 -3.68
CA GLU A 100 7.85 -8.91 -4.66
C GLU A 100 7.67 -8.27 -6.04
N ASN A 101 6.45 -8.33 -6.59
CA ASN A 101 6.10 -7.79 -7.90
C ASN A 101 5.49 -6.38 -7.83
N THR A 102 5.45 -5.74 -6.66
CA THR A 102 4.84 -4.43 -6.49
C THR A 102 5.90 -3.35 -6.29
N PRO A 103 6.00 -2.36 -7.21
CA PRO A 103 6.94 -1.26 -7.04
C PRO A 103 6.53 -0.40 -5.85
N LEU A 104 7.53 0.06 -5.09
CA LEU A 104 7.29 0.99 -4.00
C LEU A 104 6.77 2.32 -4.57
N PRO A 105 5.82 2.99 -3.87
CA PRO A 105 5.28 4.26 -4.34
C PRO A 105 6.37 5.32 -4.46
N GLY A 106 6.31 6.13 -5.51
CA GLY A 106 7.27 7.21 -5.78
C GLY A 106 7.38 8.17 -4.59
N GLY A 107 8.54 8.18 -3.94
CA GLY A 107 8.83 8.98 -2.74
C GLY A 107 9.00 8.15 -1.45
N ALA A 108 8.63 6.87 -1.43
CA ALA A 108 8.94 5.98 -0.32
C ALA A 108 10.35 5.37 -0.51
N GLU A 109 11.31 5.84 0.28
CA GLU A 109 12.66 5.27 0.32
C GLU A 109 12.82 4.40 1.57
N PHE A 110 12.81 3.08 1.38
CA PHE A 110 13.17 2.16 2.45
C PHE A 110 14.67 1.85 2.36
N GLY A 111 15.42 2.25 3.38
CA GLY A 111 16.82 1.90 3.53
C GLY A 111 16.98 0.44 3.96
N ALA A 112 17.92 -0.25 3.33
CA ALA A 112 18.34 -1.59 3.71
C ALA A 112 19.84 -1.69 3.90
N MET A 113 20.25 -2.69 4.68
CA MET A 113 21.63 -3.03 4.91
C MET A 113 21.80 -4.54 4.73
N LEU A 114 22.64 -4.93 3.77
CA LEU A 114 23.05 -6.32 3.60
C LEU A 114 24.40 -6.50 4.28
N ARG A 115 24.47 -7.31 5.33
CA ARG A 115 25.72 -7.58 6.05
C ARG A 115 26.56 -8.62 5.31
N ARG A 116 27.88 -8.59 5.52
CA ARG A 116 28.82 -9.50 4.87
C ARG A 116 28.48 -10.97 5.14
N GLU A 117 28.17 -11.29 6.40
CA GLU A 117 27.83 -12.64 6.85
C GLU A 117 26.50 -13.19 6.28
N ASP A 118 25.69 -12.34 5.66
CA ASP A 118 24.37 -12.68 5.11
C ASP A 118 24.36 -12.76 3.58
N ILE A 119 25.52 -12.60 2.92
CA ILE A 119 25.62 -12.64 1.45
C ILE A 119 25.45 -14.06 0.90
N ARG A 120 26.01 -15.06 1.58
CA ARG A 120 26.04 -16.46 1.13
C ARG A 120 25.50 -17.38 2.20
N ALA A 121 24.78 -18.42 1.80
CA ALA A 121 24.30 -19.46 2.72
C ALA A 121 25.44 -20.36 3.22
N THR A 122 26.46 -20.58 2.39
CA THR A 122 27.65 -21.39 2.66
C THR A 122 28.93 -20.57 2.46
N ASP A 123 30.05 -21.02 3.02
CA ASP A 123 31.36 -20.35 2.93
C ASP A 123 31.37 -18.89 3.45
N LYS A 124 30.62 -18.61 4.53
CA LYS A 124 30.51 -17.26 5.12
C LYS A 124 31.84 -16.67 5.60
N ASP A 125 32.82 -17.53 5.90
CA ASP A 125 34.13 -17.14 6.45
C ASP A 125 35.26 -17.08 5.41
N LYS A 126 34.95 -17.30 4.12
CA LYS A 126 35.96 -17.19 3.06
C LYS A 126 35.91 -15.79 2.44
N ASP A 127 36.94 -15.02 2.76
CA ASP A 127 37.32 -13.79 2.04
C ASP A 127 38.17 -14.13 0.80
#